data_AF-A0AAV1CGS5-F1
#
_entry.id   AF-A0AAV1CGS5-F1
#
_cell.length_a   1.000
_cell.length_b   1.000
_cell.length_c   1.000
_cell.angle_alpha   90.00
_cell.angle_beta   90.00
_cell.angle_gamma   90.00
#
_symmetry.space_group_name_H-M   'P 1'
#
loop_
_entity.id
_entity.type
_entity.pdbx_description
1 polymer ?
#
loop_
_entity_poly.entity_id
_entity_poly.type
_entity_poly.pdbx_seq_one_letter_code
_entity_poly.pdbx_strand_id
1 'polypeptide(L)'
;MRREKSGREHRGRGRGRGRGCISSPSPRRTPPSSIHTTDKDDGRRRDILSFHNHNFIQGIIKPFIESYTDVLGDGNCGFLVVADYMYKTEWMMVRNNVANEVQTYSELYEPMYCSDVASAI
;
A
#
# COMPACT_ATOMS: atom_id res chain seq x y z
N MET A 1 53.71 50.66 33.40
CA MET A 1 52.41 50.74 34.12
C MET A 1 51.27 50.40 33.17
N ARG A 2 50.36 49.52 33.61
CA ARG A 2 48.95 49.29 33.20
C ARG A 2 48.58 48.60 31.86
N ARG A 3 47.75 47.56 32.05
CA ARG A 3 46.92 46.64 31.21
C ARG A 3 45.82 47.43 30.41
N GLU A 4 45.11 47.00 29.35
CA GLU A 4 44.44 45.73 28.96
C GLU A 4 44.09 45.61 27.44
N LYS A 5 43.88 44.34 26.99
CA LYS A 5 42.86 43.71 26.10
C LYS A 5 41.95 44.61 25.21
N SER A 6 41.40 44.21 24.05
CA SER A 6 41.17 42.94 23.33
C SER A 6 40.80 43.28 21.87
N GLY A 7 40.75 42.28 20.97
CA GLY A 7 39.77 42.31 19.88
C GLY A 7 40.31 42.02 18.48
N ARG A 8 40.45 40.73 18.20
CA ARG A 8 40.41 40.02 16.90
C ARG A 8 40.38 40.86 15.61
N GLU A 9 41.44 40.65 14.85
CA GLU A 9 41.56 40.59 13.37
C GLU A 9 40.23 40.36 12.63
N HIS A 10 39.84 41.23 11.70
CA HIS A 10 40.33 41.43 10.33
C HIS A 10 39.71 40.47 9.28
N ARG A 11 39.00 41.11 8.34
CA ARG A 11 38.95 40.85 6.87
C ARG A 11 38.24 39.54 6.46
N GLY A 12 37.36 39.52 5.47
CA GLY A 12 37.20 40.41 4.34
C GLY A 12 35.89 40.20 3.59
N ARG A 13 35.70 41.09 2.62
CA ARG A 13 34.55 41.28 1.74
C ARG A 13 34.51 40.22 0.63
N GLY A 14 33.32 39.85 0.17
CA GLY A 14 33.15 39.17 -1.11
C GLY A 14 31.69 39.05 -1.53
N ARG A 15 31.26 39.89 -2.49
CA ARG A 15 30.03 39.71 -3.28
C ARG A 15 30.33 38.74 -4.42
N GLY A 16 29.51 37.71 -4.60
CA GLY A 16 29.60 36.78 -5.73
C GLY A 16 28.26 36.16 -6.06
N ARG A 17 27.79 36.37 -7.29
CA ARG A 17 26.61 35.75 -7.90
C ARG A 17 26.98 34.33 -8.36
N GLY A 18 26.14 33.34 -8.08
CA GLY A 18 26.29 31.98 -8.61
C GLY A 18 25.02 31.16 -8.43
N ARG A 19 24.42 30.75 -9.55
CA ARG A 19 23.29 29.82 -9.62
C ARG A 19 23.76 28.43 -9.15
N GLY A 20 23.01 27.80 -8.25
CA GLY A 20 23.20 26.41 -7.86
C GLY A 20 21.92 25.87 -7.26
N CYS A 21 21.12 25.21 -8.08
CA CYS A 21 20.00 24.39 -7.63
C CYS A 21 20.57 23.23 -6.81
N ILE A 22 20.41 23.26 -5.49
CA ILE A 22 20.74 22.12 -4.64
C ILE A 22 19.49 21.23 -4.66
N SER A 23 19.47 20.28 -5.59
CA SER A 23 18.52 19.18 -5.58
C SER A 23 18.72 18.39 -4.29
N SER A 24 17.88 18.63 -3.30
CA SER A 24 17.78 17.75 -2.14
C SER A 24 17.26 16.40 -2.63
N PRO A 25 17.97 15.27 -2.44
CA PRO A 25 17.38 13.97 -2.69
C PRO A 25 16.31 13.77 -1.63
N SER A 26 15.04 13.81 -2.03
CA SER A 26 13.95 13.29 -1.21
C SER A 26 14.37 11.90 -0.72
N PRO A 27 14.36 11.62 0.60
CA PRO A 27 14.54 10.27 1.07
C PRO A 27 13.50 9.41 0.37
N ARG A 28 13.99 8.48 -0.44
CA ARG A 28 13.21 7.45 -1.10
C ARG A 28 12.39 6.79 0.01
N ARG A 29 11.12 7.20 0.14
CA ARG A 29 10.14 6.57 1.00
C ARG A 29 9.97 5.19 0.38
N THR A 30 10.79 4.25 0.80
CA THR A 30 10.52 2.84 0.59
C THR A 30 9.10 2.63 1.09
N PRO A 31 8.18 2.12 0.26
CA PRO A 31 6.93 1.63 0.81
C PRO A 31 7.32 0.68 1.95
N PRO A 32 6.65 0.72 3.11
CA PRO A 32 6.87 -0.32 4.09
C PRO A 32 6.69 -1.63 3.33
N SER A 33 7.74 -2.45 3.32
CA SER A 33 7.69 -3.82 2.83
C SER A 33 6.39 -4.38 3.36
N SER A 34 5.48 -4.77 2.46
CA SER A 34 4.21 -5.36 2.85
C SER A 34 4.55 -6.38 3.91
N ILE A 35 4.12 -6.16 5.14
CA ILE A 35 4.10 -7.21 6.13
C ILE A 35 3.00 -8.12 5.60
N HIS A 36 3.36 -8.95 4.62
CA HIS A 36 2.73 -10.21 4.40
C HIS A 36 2.89 -10.88 5.76
N THR A 37 1.84 -10.86 6.58
CA THR A 37 1.59 -12.00 7.44
C THR A 37 1.24 -13.16 6.51
N THR A 38 2.20 -13.57 5.68
CA THR A 38 2.32 -14.97 5.30
C THR A 38 2.83 -15.66 6.55
N ASP A 39 1.91 -15.82 7.53
CA ASP A 39 1.83 -17.15 8.10
C ASP A 39 1.66 -18.03 6.86
N LYS A 40 2.75 -18.70 6.49
CA LYS A 40 2.74 -19.66 5.40
C LYS A 40 1.61 -20.61 5.77
N ASP A 41 0.48 -20.46 5.09
CA ASP A 41 -0.69 -21.29 5.32
C ASP A 41 -0.23 -22.68 4.91
N ASP A 42 0.09 -23.53 5.90
CA ASP A 42 0.58 -24.90 5.73
C ASP A 42 -0.49 -25.82 5.09
N GLY A 43 -1.47 -25.25 4.38
CA GLY A 43 -2.66 -25.93 3.88
C GLY A 43 -3.62 -26.35 5.00
N ARG A 44 -3.44 -25.82 6.22
CA ARG A 44 -4.28 -26.18 7.35
C ARG A 44 -5.50 -25.27 7.39
N ARG A 45 -6.67 -25.84 7.14
CA ARG A 45 -7.97 -25.15 7.31
C ARG A 45 -8.01 -24.43 8.66
N ARG A 46 -8.10 -23.10 8.62
CA ARG A 46 -8.22 -22.26 9.81
C ARG A 46 -9.64 -22.27 10.33
N ASP A 47 -9.82 -22.56 11.62
CA ASP A 47 -11.14 -22.59 12.26
C ASP A 47 -11.73 -21.18 12.30
N ILE A 48 -12.94 -20.99 11.78
CA ILE A 48 -13.61 -19.68 11.77
C ILE A 48 -13.78 -19.10 13.18
N LEU A 49 -13.84 -19.93 14.22
CA LEU A 49 -13.92 -19.48 15.61
C LEU A 49 -12.63 -18.79 16.09
N SER A 50 -11.49 -19.03 15.45
CA SER A 50 -10.24 -18.33 15.75
C SER A 50 -10.11 -16.97 15.06
N PHE A 51 -11.01 -16.63 14.13
CA PHE A 51 -11.00 -15.31 13.48
C PHE A 51 -11.36 -14.21 14.49
N HIS A 52 -10.55 -13.15 14.54
CA HIS A 52 -10.72 -12.05 15.51
C HIS A 52 -12.14 -11.48 15.52
N ASN A 53 -12.74 -11.37 14.34
CA ASN A 53 -14.04 -10.76 14.11
C ASN A 53 -15.17 -11.79 13.85
N HIS A 54 -15.01 -13.04 14.27
CA HIS A 54 -16.00 -14.10 14.04
C HIS A 54 -17.39 -13.79 14.60
N ASN A 55 -17.50 -12.91 15.59
CA ASN A 55 -18.79 -12.48 16.15
C ASN A 55 -19.62 -11.60 15.20
N PHE A 56 -18.99 -10.97 14.19
CA PHE A 56 -19.69 -10.18 13.17
C PHE A 56 -20.27 -11.06 12.04
N ILE A 57 -19.83 -12.30 11.95
CA ILE A 57 -20.34 -13.27 10.98
C ILE A 57 -21.69 -13.77 11.48
N GLN A 58 -22.71 -13.69 10.63
CA GLN A 58 -24.05 -14.17 11.00
C GLN A 58 -24.01 -15.66 11.36
N GLY A 59 -24.65 -16.03 12.47
CA GLY A 59 -24.63 -17.42 12.95
C GLY A 59 -25.13 -18.43 11.92
N ILE A 60 -26.05 -18.01 11.04
CA ILE A 60 -26.60 -18.86 9.97
C ILE A 60 -25.56 -19.29 8.94
N ILE A 61 -24.53 -18.48 8.66
CA ILE A 61 -23.51 -18.81 7.65
C ILE A 61 -22.31 -19.54 8.24
N LYS A 62 -22.06 -19.41 9.55
CA LYS A 62 -20.87 -19.98 10.22
C LYS A 62 -20.65 -21.48 9.95
N PRO A 63 -21.68 -22.36 9.97
CA PRO A 63 -21.48 -23.79 9.72
C PRO A 63 -20.99 -24.12 8.30
N PHE A 64 -21.15 -23.20 7.35
CA PHE A 64 -20.77 -23.37 5.96
C PHE A 64 -19.39 -22.79 5.64
N ILE A 65 -18.72 -22.17 6.62
CA ILE A 65 -17.38 -21.58 6.42
C ILE A 65 -16.33 -22.66 6.68
N GLU A 66 -15.60 -23.06 5.64
CA GLU A 66 -14.56 -24.09 5.75
C GLU A 66 -13.22 -23.55 6.28
N SER A 67 -12.91 -22.29 5.96
CA SER A 67 -11.71 -21.57 6.40
C SER A 67 -11.87 -20.07 6.21
N TYR A 68 -10.91 -19.29 6.71
CA TYR A 68 -10.80 -17.87 6.42
C TYR A 68 -9.37 -17.51 6.03
N THR A 69 -9.21 -16.54 5.12
CA THR A 69 -7.94 -15.87 4.87
C THR A 69 -8.01 -14.47 5.45
N ASP A 70 -7.28 -14.25 6.54
CA ASP A 70 -7.12 -12.92 7.13
C ASP A 70 -6.11 -12.11 6.31
N VAL A 71 -6.57 -11.02 5.70
CA VAL A 71 -5.77 -10.11 4.87
C VAL A 71 -5.81 -8.72 5.47
N LEU A 72 -4.77 -7.92 5.20
CA LEU A 72 -4.73 -6.53 5.63
C LEU A 72 -5.94 -5.78 5.05
N GLY A 73 -6.70 -5.09 5.90
CA GLY A 73 -7.90 -4.34 5.52
C GLY A 73 -7.60 -3.01 4.81
N ASP A 74 -6.69 -3.01 3.84
CA ASP A 74 -6.41 -1.87 2.98
C ASP A 74 -7.24 -1.93 1.68
N GLY A 75 -7.00 -0.99 0.75
CA GLY A 75 -7.69 -0.95 -0.54
C GLY A 75 -7.37 -2.12 -1.50
N ASN A 76 -6.51 -3.05 -1.10
CA ASN A 76 -6.09 -4.20 -1.90
C ASN A 76 -6.58 -5.54 -1.36
N CYS A 77 -7.29 -5.55 -0.22
CA CYS A 77 -7.71 -6.76 0.49
C CYS A 77 -8.44 -7.78 -0.41
N GLY A 78 -9.35 -7.32 -1.28
CA GLY A 78 -10.06 -8.19 -2.22
C GLY A 78 -9.15 -8.86 -3.24
N PHE A 79 -8.14 -8.14 -3.76
CA PHE A 79 -7.18 -8.71 -4.70
C PHE A 79 -6.22 -9.67 -4.01
N LEU A 80 -5.84 -9.40 -2.75
CA LEU A 80 -5.04 -10.30 -1.93
C LEU A 80 -5.76 -11.64 -1.71
N VAL A 81 -7.06 -11.62 -1.40
CA VAL A 81 -7.87 -12.84 -1.24
C VAL A 81 -7.93 -13.65 -2.54
N VAL A 82 -8.18 -12.99 -3.66
CA VAL A 82 -8.25 -13.68 -4.96
C VAL A 82 -6.88 -14.24 -5.38
N ALA A 83 -5.80 -13.50 -5.11
CA ALA A 83 -4.45 -13.92 -5.43
C ALA A 83 -4.02 -15.16 -4.63
N ASP A 84 -4.36 -15.20 -3.34
CA ASP A 84 -4.13 -16.34 -2.45
C ASP A 84 -4.93 -17.58 -2.90
N TYR A 85 -6.23 -17.40 -3.14
CA TYR A 85 -7.13 -18.52 -3.44
C TYR A 85 -6.95 -19.10 -4.84
N MET A 86 -6.91 -18.26 -5.88
CA MET A 86 -6.98 -18.72 -7.27
C MET A 86 -5.61 -18.88 -7.93
N TYR A 87 -4.71 -17.92 -7.71
CA TYR A 87 -3.56 -17.75 -8.59
C TYR A 87 -2.22 -18.08 -7.92
N LYS A 88 -2.18 -18.17 -6.59
CA LYS A 88 -0.93 -18.22 -5.80
C LYS A 88 0.11 -17.22 -6.32
N THR A 89 -0.37 -16.00 -6.60
CA THR A 89 0.37 -14.97 -7.34
C THR A 89 0.40 -13.66 -6.57
N GLU A 90 1.02 -12.63 -7.16
CA GLU A 90 1.03 -11.28 -6.63
C GLU A 90 -0.31 -10.58 -6.84
N TRP A 91 -0.84 -9.95 -5.79
CA TRP A 91 -2.11 -9.21 -5.83
C TRP A 91 -2.15 -8.12 -6.91
N MET A 92 -1.00 -7.54 -7.26
CA MET A 92 -0.90 -6.54 -8.33
C MET A 92 -1.28 -7.12 -9.69
N MET A 93 -0.90 -8.38 -9.97
CA MET A 93 -1.24 -9.04 -11.22
C MET A 93 -2.75 -9.30 -11.31
N VAL A 94 -3.35 -9.76 -10.21
CA VAL A 94 -4.82 -9.94 -10.13
C VAL A 94 -5.52 -8.60 -10.37
N ARG A 95 -5.08 -7.53 -9.72
CA ARG A 95 -5.64 -6.19 -9.91
C ARG A 95 -5.56 -5.73 -11.36
N ASN A 96 -4.41 -5.93 -12.02
CA ASN A 96 -4.24 -5.56 -13.43
C ASN A 96 -5.12 -6.41 -14.35
N ASN A 97 -5.26 -7.70 -14.09
CA ASN A 97 -6.12 -8.58 -14.88
C ASN A 97 -7.59 -8.16 -14.78
N VAL A 98 -8.08 -7.84 -13.58
CA VAL A 98 -9.45 -7.34 -13.37
C VAL A 98 -9.65 -6.00 -14.09
N ALA A 99 -8.70 -5.08 -14.00
CA ALA A 99 -8.78 -3.79 -14.70
C ALA A 99 -8.83 -3.97 -16.22
N ASN A 100 -7.96 -4.83 -16.77
CA ASN A 100 -7.95 -5.14 -18.20
C ASN A 100 -9.27 -5.79 -18.64
N GLU A 101 -9.86 -6.68 -17.83
CA GLU A 101 -11.14 -7.31 -18.12
C GLU A 101 -12.28 -6.29 -18.19
N VAL A 102 -12.40 -5.45 -17.16
CA VAL A 102 -13.42 -4.38 -17.09
C VAL A 102 -13.25 -3.39 -18.24
N GLN A 103 -12.01 -3.05 -18.61
CA GLN A 103 -11.76 -2.17 -19.76
C GLN A 103 -12.10 -2.83 -21.10
N THR A 104 -11.78 -4.12 -21.26
CA THR A 104 -12.01 -4.86 -22.52
C THR A 104 -13.49 -5.10 -22.77
N TYR A 105 -14.25 -5.36 -21.70
CA TYR A 105 -15.68 -5.69 -21.78
C TYR A 105 -16.53 -4.68 -21.02
N SER A 106 -16.21 -3.39 -21.15
CA SER A 106 -16.84 -2.30 -20.39
C SER A 106 -18.36 -2.28 -20.52
N GLU A 107 -18.90 -2.64 -21.69
CA GLU A 107 -20.32 -2.78 -21.97
C GLU A 107 -21.05 -3.80 -21.07
N LEU A 108 -20.37 -4.88 -20.64
CA LEU A 108 -20.94 -5.87 -19.71
C LEU A 108 -21.02 -5.32 -18.29
N TYR A 109 -20.11 -4.41 -17.96
CA TYR A 109 -19.95 -3.88 -16.62
C TYR A 109 -20.67 -2.54 -16.42
N GLU A 110 -20.94 -1.78 -17.48
CA GLU A 110 -21.65 -0.49 -17.41
C GLU A 110 -22.90 -0.50 -16.52
N PRO A 111 -23.81 -1.49 -16.59
CA PRO A 111 -25.00 -1.49 -15.75
C PRO A 111 -24.72 -1.53 -14.23
N MET A 112 -23.51 -1.94 -13.83
CA MET A 112 -23.09 -2.01 -12.43
C MET A 112 -22.52 -0.68 -11.92
N TYR A 113 -22.13 0.24 -12.82
CA TYR A 113 -21.51 1.51 -12.47
C TYR A 113 -22.47 2.68 -12.71
N CYS A 114 -22.54 3.62 -11.75
CA CYS A 114 -23.34 4.84 -11.89
C CYS A 114 -22.72 5.90 -12.82
N SER A 115 -21.53 5.64 -13.37
CA SER A 115 -20.77 6.55 -14.23
C SER A 115 -19.98 5.75 -15.27
N ASP A 116 -19.75 6.36 -16.44
CA ASP A 116 -19.04 5.75 -17.57
C ASP A 116 -17.75 5.04 -17.13
N VAL A 117 -17.72 3.73 -17.32
CA VAL A 117 -16.59 2.86 -16.92
C VAL A 117 -15.30 3.28 -17.61
N ALA A 118 -15.39 3.78 -18.85
CA ALA A 118 -14.26 4.29 -19.61
C ALA A 118 -13.60 5.54 -19.01
N SER A 119 -14.28 6.25 -18.11
CA SER A 119 -13.77 7.48 -17.47
C SER A 119 -13.13 7.24 -16.09
N ALA A 120 -13.25 6.03 -15.53
CA ALA A 120 -12.87 5.70 -14.15
C ALA A 120 -11.57 4.89 -13.99
N ILE A 121 -10.94 4.53 -15.11
CA ILE A 121 -9.69 3.74 -15.17
C ILE A 121 -8.58 4.63 -15.74
#